data_AF-A0A9D6TQG0-F1
#
_entry.id   AF-A0A9D6TQG0-F1
#
_cell.length_a   1.000
_cell.length_b   1.000
_cell.length_c   1.000
_cell.angle_alpha   90.00
_cell.angle_beta   90.00
_cell.angle_gamma   90.00
#
_symmetry.space_group_name_H-M   'P 1'
#
loop_
_entity.id
_entity.type
_entity.pdbx_description
1 polymer ?
#
loop_
_entity_poly.entity_id
_entity_poly.type
_entity_poly.pdbx_seq_one_letter_code
_entity_poly.pdbx_strand_id
1 'polypeptide(L)'
;MKLTGILCPNVIPFNADRSINEGELRRYISWLIEKGISGLYPNGSAGEFIRLSFDERIRVVDVVASETNGREPIQAGAAEPNIDLVLGVCGRYANLGCQGVSVTGPYYFKVRRTFVTFAPAHPVCNLTASGGAKGRQGSGFSRSQRVLRCLKAALRTRVSN
;
A
#
# COMPACT_ATOMS: atom_id res chain seq x y z
N MET A 1 2.27 -7.12 14.74
CA MET A 1 1.71 -5.82 15.17
C MET A 1 0.31 -5.63 14.59
N LYS A 2 -0.61 -4.99 15.33
CA LYS A 2 -1.96 -4.65 14.86
C LYS A 2 -2.03 -3.14 14.60
N LEU A 3 -2.45 -2.73 13.41
CA LEU A 3 -2.68 -1.32 13.07
C LEU A 3 -4.07 -0.91 13.55
N THR A 4 -4.17 0.14 14.38
CA THR A 4 -5.42 0.62 14.99
C THR A 4 -5.42 2.14 15.08
N GLY A 5 -6.59 2.75 15.15
CA GLY A 5 -6.73 4.21 15.22
C GLY A 5 -6.89 4.85 13.84
N ILE A 6 -6.47 6.11 13.71
CA ILE A 6 -6.64 6.89 12.48
C ILE A 6 -5.38 6.75 11.62
N LEU A 7 -5.46 5.91 10.58
CA LEU A 7 -4.43 5.84 9.54
C LEU A 7 -4.80 6.80 8.41
N CYS A 8 -4.09 7.92 8.32
CA CYS A 8 -4.43 9.01 7.41
C CYS A 8 -3.90 8.71 5.98
N PRO A 9 -4.79 8.64 4.95
CA PRO A 9 -4.36 8.62 3.56
C PRO A 9 -3.64 9.92 3.21
N ASN A 10 -2.39 9.82 2.77
CA ASN A 10 -1.57 11.00 2.50
C ASN A 10 -1.85 11.54 1.09
N VAL A 11 -2.12 12.85 1.00
CA VAL A 11 -2.02 13.59 -0.26
C VAL A 11 -0.55 13.80 -0.61
N ILE A 12 -0.26 14.01 -1.89
CA ILE A 12 1.11 14.16 -2.39
C ILE A 12 1.23 15.56 -3.02
N PRO A 13 1.94 16.49 -2.36
CA PRO A 13 2.21 17.81 -2.93
C PRO A 13 3.13 17.71 -4.16
N PHE A 14 2.86 18.54 -5.18
CA PHE A 14 3.67 18.64 -6.38
C PHE A 14 4.15 20.08 -6.59
N ASN A 15 5.33 20.21 -7.20
CA ASN A 15 5.87 21.47 -7.68
C ASN A 15 5.16 21.92 -8.98
N ALA A 16 5.40 23.16 -9.40
CA ALA A 16 4.84 23.69 -10.65
C ALA A 16 5.28 22.90 -11.89
N ASP A 17 6.48 22.29 -11.85
CA ASP A 17 7.02 21.42 -12.90
C ASP A 17 6.47 19.98 -12.82
N ARG A 18 5.54 19.71 -11.90
CA ARG A 18 4.92 18.40 -11.61
C ARG A 18 5.84 17.37 -10.97
N SER A 19 7.05 17.74 -10.55
CA SER A 19 7.85 16.89 -9.68
C SER A 19 7.23 16.82 -8.27
N ILE A 20 7.49 15.74 -7.54
CA ILE A 20 7.05 15.61 -6.15
C ILE A 20 7.69 16.71 -5.31
N ASN A 21 6.88 17.49 -4.59
CA ASN A 21 7.40 18.47 -3.64
C ASN A 21 7.69 17.77 -2.31
N GLU A 22 8.91 17.27 -2.18
CA GLU A 22 9.35 16.52 -1.00
C GLU A 22 9.38 17.38 0.28
N GLY A 23 9.75 18.65 0.18
CA GLY A 23 9.81 19.55 1.33
C GLY A 23 8.43 19.75 1.95
N GLU A 24 7.43 20.03 1.11
CA GLU A 24 6.05 20.16 1.56
C GLU A 24 5.46 18.82 2.01
N LEU A 25 5.83 17.70 1.37
CA LEU A 25 5.44 16.37 1.83
C LEU A 25 5.97 16.11 3.24
N ARG A 26 7.24 16.40 3.52
CA ARG A 26 7.83 16.25 4.86
C ARG A 26 7.13 17.10 5.91
N ARG A 27 6.92 18.39 5.60
CA ARG A 27 6.18 19.32 6.47
C ARG A 27 4.77 18.82 6.77
N TYR A 28 4.07 18.32 5.76
CA TYR A 28 2.72 17.76 5.88
C TYR A 28 2.69 16.49 6.77
N ILE A 29 3.65 15.58 6.58
CA ILE A 29 3.75 14.36 7.39
C ILE A 29 4.04 14.67 8.86
N SER A 30 5.00 15.55 9.14
CA SER A 30 5.29 15.98 10.51
C SER A 30 4.08 16.67 11.15
N TRP A 31 3.36 17.53 10.41
CA TRP A 31 2.13 18.14 10.90
C TRP A 31 1.04 17.10 11.25
N LEU A 32 0.84 16.08 10.42
CA LEU A 32 -0.12 15.01 10.72
C LEU A 32 0.24 14.29 12.02
N ILE A 33 1.51 13.91 12.19
CA ILE A 33 2.02 13.24 13.39
C ILE A 33 1.78 14.13 14.63
N GLU A 34 2.10 15.42 14.54
CA GLU A 34 1.85 16.39 15.62
C GLU A 34 0.36 16.54 15.97
N LYS A 35 -0.56 16.28 15.04
CA LYS A 35 -2.01 16.26 15.28
C LYS A 35 -2.52 14.94 15.86
N GLY A 36 -1.65 13.97 16.12
CA GLY A 36 -1.99 12.74 16.83
C GLY A 36 -2.69 11.69 15.97
N ILE A 37 -2.35 11.60 14.68
CA ILE A 37 -2.72 10.42 13.87
C ILE A 37 -2.10 9.15 14.47
N SER A 38 -2.67 7.98 14.16
CA SER A 38 -2.18 6.68 14.65
C SER A 38 -1.41 5.89 13.59
N GLY A 39 -1.12 6.53 12.46
CA GLY A 39 -0.41 5.93 11.35
C GLY A 39 -0.62 6.65 10.03
N LEU A 40 0.28 6.36 9.10
CA LEU A 40 0.33 6.99 7.78
C LEU A 40 -0.06 5.99 6.70
N TYR A 41 -0.72 6.49 5.66
CA TYR A 41 -1.11 5.70 4.51
C TYR A 41 -0.74 6.42 3.19
N PRO A 42 0.54 6.35 2.78
CA PRO A 42 0.98 6.88 1.49
C PRO A 42 0.52 5.98 0.33
N ASN A 43 0.47 6.56 -0.87
CA ASN A 43 0.06 5.86 -2.11
C ASN A 43 -1.36 5.26 -2.06
N GLY A 44 -2.24 5.83 -1.23
CA GLY A 44 -3.69 5.61 -1.32
C GLY A 44 -4.31 6.40 -2.48
N SER A 45 -5.60 6.22 -2.73
CA SER A 45 -6.32 6.97 -3.79
C SER A 45 -6.28 8.48 -3.59
N ALA A 46 -6.21 8.95 -2.34
CA ALA A 46 -6.07 10.37 -2.00
C ALA A 46 -4.72 10.97 -2.44
N GLY A 47 -3.68 10.13 -2.54
CA GLY A 47 -2.39 10.51 -3.11
C GLY A 47 -2.34 10.31 -4.62
N GLU A 48 -3.46 9.99 -5.28
CA GLU A 48 -3.54 9.81 -6.73
C GLU A 48 -2.52 8.81 -7.30
N PHE A 49 -2.24 7.71 -6.58
CA PHE A 49 -1.17 6.75 -6.92
C PHE A 49 -1.16 6.24 -8.37
N ILE A 50 -2.30 6.26 -9.07
CA ILE A 50 -2.43 5.87 -10.49
C ILE A 50 -1.76 6.86 -11.46
N ARG A 51 -1.42 8.07 -10.98
CA ARG A 51 -0.74 9.13 -11.74
C ARG A 51 0.77 9.10 -11.56
N LEU A 52 1.26 8.31 -10.61
CA LEU A 52 2.68 8.20 -10.30
C LEU A 52 3.30 7.03 -11.06
N SER A 53 4.52 7.23 -11.54
CA SER A 53 5.38 6.14 -11.99
C SER A 53 5.78 5.23 -10.83
N PHE A 54 6.31 4.05 -11.17
CA PHE A 54 6.80 3.09 -10.19
C PHE A 54 7.86 3.69 -9.25
N ASP A 55 8.81 4.45 -9.80
CA ASP A 55 9.90 5.06 -9.04
C ASP A 55 9.40 6.21 -8.16
N GLU A 56 8.47 7.03 -8.65
CA GLU A 56 7.84 8.08 -7.85
C GLU A 56 7.07 7.50 -6.66
N ARG A 57 6.38 6.37 -6.84
CA ARG A 57 5.69 5.69 -5.73
C ARG A 57 6.66 5.23 -4.66
N ILE A 58 7.81 4.67 -5.06
CA ILE A 58 8.87 4.29 -4.12
C ILE A 58 9.40 5.55 -3.42
N ARG A 59 9.65 6.62 -4.17
CA ARG A 59 10.18 7.88 -3.64
C ARG A 59 9.26 8.51 -2.61
N VAL A 60 7.94 8.52 -2.86
CA VAL A 60 6.95 9.00 -1.89
C VAL A 60 7.06 8.24 -0.57
N VAL A 61 7.11 6.90 -0.62
CA VAL A 61 7.20 6.08 0.60
C VAL A 61 8.54 6.28 1.31
N ASP A 62 9.63 6.45 0.56
CA ASP A 62 10.96 6.75 1.11
C ASP A 62 10.99 8.12 1.84
N VAL A 63 10.41 9.16 1.24
CA VAL A 63 10.28 10.49 1.88
C VAL A 63 9.41 10.39 3.14
N VAL A 64 8.27 9.71 3.05
CA VAL A 64 7.36 9.52 4.20
C VAL A 64 8.05 8.71 5.31
N ALA A 65 8.74 7.62 4.98
CA ALA A 65 9.42 6.78 5.96
C ALA A 65 10.58 7.52 6.65
N SER A 66 11.41 8.21 5.86
CA SER A 66 12.51 9.01 6.41
C SER A 66 12.02 10.14 7.30
N GLU A 67 10.95 10.84 6.92
CA GLU A 67 10.36 11.88 7.77
C GLU A 67 9.73 11.28 9.03
N THR A 68 8.99 10.18 8.90
CA THR A 68 8.32 9.53 10.03
C THR A 68 9.33 9.07 11.08
N ASN A 69 10.48 8.54 10.64
CA ASN A 69 11.57 8.08 11.50
C ASN A 69 11.08 7.16 12.63
N GLY A 70 10.15 6.25 12.31
CA GLY A 70 9.58 5.29 13.26
C GLY A 70 8.59 5.86 14.28
N ARG A 71 8.24 7.16 14.25
CA ARG A 71 7.29 7.78 15.19
C ARG A 71 5.88 7.17 15.11
N GLU A 72 5.43 6.87 13.90
CA GLU A 72 4.11 6.26 13.63
C GLU A 72 4.23 5.12 12.61
N PRO A 73 3.35 4.11 12.62
CA PRO A 73 3.41 3.03 11.64
C PRO A 73 2.93 3.49 10.26
N ILE A 74 3.51 2.89 9.22
CA ILE A 74 3.19 3.17 7.83
C ILE A 74 2.52 1.95 7.19
N GLN A 75 1.33 2.15 6.62
CA GLN A 75 0.66 1.19 5.75
C GLN A 75 0.65 1.73 4.32
N ALA A 76 1.54 1.26 3.44
CA ALA A 76 1.69 1.84 2.10
C ALA A 76 0.76 1.20 1.05
N GLY A 77 0.26 2.00 0.10
CA GLY A 77 -0.53 1.52 -1.04
C GLY A 77 0.31 0.86 -2.12
N ALA A 78 0.05 -0.42 -2.37
CA ALA A 78 0.72 -1.27 -3.35
C ALA A 78 -0.23 -1.70 -4.48
N ALA A 79 -1.28 -0.91 -4.77
CA ALA A 79 -2.24 -1.20 -5.82
C ALA A 79 -1.61 -1.02 -7.22
N GLU A 80 -1.56 -2.08 -8.02
CA GLU A 80 -1.17 -2.08 -9.44
C GLU A 80 -2.04 -3.08 -10.22
N PRO A 81 -2.26 -2.90 -11.54
CA PRO A 81 -2.94 -3.89 -12.36
C PRO A 81 -2.03 -5.07 -12.69
N ASN A 82 -0.71 -4.87 -12.67
CA ASN A 82 0.30 -5.90 -12.87
C ASN A 82 0.77 -6.45 -11.51
N ILE A 83 0.62 -7.77 -11.31
CA ILE A 83 0.99 -8.45 -10.07
C ILE A 83 2.49 -8.40 -9.79
N ASP A 84 3.34 -8.44 -10.81
CA ASP A 84 4.80 -8.41 -10.62
C ASP A 84 5.24 -7.06 -10.05
N LEU A 85 4.58 -5.98 -10.48
CA LEU A 85 4.79 -4.64 -9.91
C LEU A 85 4.29 -4.57 -8.47
N VAL A 86 3.15 -5.18 -8.14
CA VAL A 86 2.67 -5.29 -6.74
C VAL A 86 3.73 -5.97 -5.87
N LEU A 87 4.27 -7.11 -6.32
CA LEU A 87 5.29 -7.85 -5.56
C LEU A 87 6.58 -7.04 -5.42
N GLY A 88 7.00 -6.36 -6.49
CA GLY A 88 8.16 -5.47 -6.50
C GLY A 88 8.05 -4.35 -5.46
N VAL A 89 6.95 -3.60 -5.44
CA VAL A 89 6.76 -2.52 -4.45
C VAL A 89 6.61 -3.06 -3.03
N CYS A 90 5.97 -4.22 -2.82
CA CYS A 90 5.83 -4.81 -1.48
C CYS A 90 7.20 -5.06 -0.83
N GLY A 91 8.16 -5.62 -1.59
CA GLY A 91 9.51 -5.86 -1.10
C GLY A 91 10.26 -4.55 -0.77
N ARG A 92 10.14 -3.54 -1.63
CA ARG A 92 10.74 -2.22 -1.41
C ARG A 92 10.17 -1.52 -0.18
N TYR A 93 8.85 -1.52 -0.02
CA TYR A 93 8.19 -0.91 1.13
C TYR A 93 8.55 -1.60 2.45
N ALA A 94 8.71 -2.92 2.45
CA ALA A 94 9.20 -3.64 3.63
C ALA A 94 10.60 -3.17 4.02
N ASN A 95 11.51 -3.00 3.05
CA ASN A 95 12.87 -2.50 3.30
C ASN A 95 12.89 -1.04 3.78
N LEU A 96 11.88 -0.24 3.43
CA LEU A 96 11.69 1.13 3.92
C LEU A 96 11.02 1.19 5.31
N GLY A 97 10.74 0.05 5.93
CA GLY A 97 10.19 -0.01 7.30
C GLY A 97 8.67 0.08 7.40
N CYS A 98 7.93 -0.10 6.30
CA CYS A 98 6.47 -0.15 6.34
C CYS A 98 5.97 -1.40 7.09
N GLN A 99 5.03 -1.20 8.03
CA GLN A 99 4.43 -2.26 8.84
C GLN A 99 3.29 -2.99 8.13
N GLY A 100 2.79 -2.44 7.03
CA GLY A 100 1.76 -3.07 6.21
C GLY A 100 1.71 -2.51 4.80
N VAL A 101 1.01 -3.25 3.94
CA VAL A 101 0.65 -2.75 2.61
C VAL A 101 -0.83 -2.95 2.36
N SER A 102 -1.42 -1.97 1.68
CA SER A 102 -2.78 -2.08 1.17
C SER A 102 -2.76 -2.42 -0.32
N VAL A 103 -3.42 -3.51 -0.66
CA VAL A 103 -3.55 -3.98 -2.05
C VAL A 103 -5.02 -4.01 -2.40
N THR A 104 -5.35 -3.46 -3.57
CA THR A 104 -6.69 -3.57 -4.16
C THR A 104 -6.72 -4.74 -5.14
N GLY A 105 -7.92 -5.30 -5.35
CA GLY A 105 -8.09 -6.27 -6.44
C GLY A 105 -7.89 -5.61 -7.81
N PRO A 106 -7.68 -6.39 -8.88
CA PRO A 106 -7.58 -5.84 -10.23
C PRO A 106 -8.78 -4.93 -10.54
N TYR A 107 -8.48 -3.69 -10.93
CA TYR A 107 -9.47 -2.62 -11.02
C TYR A 107 -9.77 -2.16 -12.45
N TYR A 108 -8.94 -2.53 -13.42
CA TYR A 108 -9.14 -2.18 -14.82
C TYR A 108 -9.85 -3.29 -15.59
N PHE A 109 -9.20 -4.47 -15.70
CA PHE A 109 -9.80 -5.61 -16.38
C PHE A 109 -10.57 -6.51 -15.41
N LYS A 110 -11.73 -6.98 -15.88
CA LYS A 110 -12.48 -8.03 -15.18
C LYS A 110 -11.72 -9.34 -15.29
N VAL A 111 -10.92 -9.65 -14.28
CA VAL A 111 -10.22 -10.93 -14.22
C VAL A 111 -11.18 -12.06 -13.84
N ARG A 112 -11.15 -13.16 -14.60
CA ARG A 112 -11.76 -14.43 -14.19
C ARG A 112 -10.80 -15.15 -13.25
N ARG A 113 -11.36 -15.97 -12.35
CA ARG A 113 -10.71 -16.57 -11.17
C ARG A 113 -9.37 -17.30 -11.46
N THR A 114 -9.15 -17.75 -12.69
CA THR A 114 -8.00 -18.57 -13.11
C THR A 114 -6.73 -17.79 -13.48
N PHE A 115 -6.86 -16.53 -13.93
CA PHE A 115 -5.73 -15.80 -14.51
C PHE A 115 -4.79 -15.15 -13.49
N VAL A 116 -5.11 -15.20 -12.20
CA VAL A 116 -4.18 -14.77 -11.14
C VAL A 116 -3.43 -16.00 -10.64
N THR A 117 -2.54 -16.55 -11.48
CA THR A 117 -1.60 -17.60 -11.07
C THR A 117 -0.47 -16.92 -10.30
N PHE A 118 -0.46 -17.09 -8.97
CA PHE A 118 0.50 -16.41 -8.10
C PHE A 118 1.85 -17.13 -8.12
N ALA A 119 2.90 -16.43 -8.56
CA ALA A 119 4.29 -16.82 -8.30
C ALA A 119 4.65 -16.52 -6.83
N PRO A 120 5.43 -17.38 -6.14
CA PRO A 120 5.68 -17.25 -4.70
C PRO A 120 6.72 -16.15 -4.39
N ALA A 121 6.49 -15.24 -3.43
CA ALA A 121 7.50 -14.25 -2.98
C ALA A 121 7.26 -13.59 -1.59
N HIS A 122 8.35 -13.55 -0.78
CA HIS A 122 8.82 -12.70 0.36
C HIS A 122 8.05 -12.49 1.70
N PRO A 123 8.56 -12.91 2.88
CA PRO A 123 7.76 -13.20 4.09
C PRO A 123 7.26 -12.04 4.99
N VAL A 124 7.36 -10.76 4.64
CA VAL A 124 7.18 -9.67 5.66
C VAL A 124 5.89 -8.85 5.53
N CYS A 125 5.01 -9.14 4.56
CA CYS A 125 3.89 -8.23 4.27
C CYS A 125 2.60 -8.57 5.03
N ASN A 126 2.26 -7.77 6.04
CA ASN A 126 0.93 -7.80 6.66
C ASN A 126 -0.07 -7.12 5.70
N LEU A 127 -0.54 -7.89 4.73
CA LEU A 127 -1.44 -7.42 3.68
C LEU A 127 -2.83 -7.11 4.26
N THR A 128 -3.31 -5.89 4.09
CA THR A 128 -4.68 -5.49 4.40
C THR A 128 -5.42 -5.19 3.11
N ALA A 129 -6.57 -5.85 2.93
CA ALA A 129 -7.38 -5.65 1.74
C ALA A 129 -8.34 -4.48 2.01
N SER A 130 -8.14 -3.34 1.36
CA SER A 130 -9.02 -2.18 1.51
C SER A 130 -10.42 -2.54 0.99
N GLY A 131 -11.42 -2.55 1.87
CA GLY A 131 -12.81 -2.66 1.46
C GLY A 131 -13.24 -1.36 0.80
N GLY A 132 -13.54 -1.39 -0.50
CA GLY A 132 -14.29 -0.30 -1.13
C GLY A 132 -15.64 -0.14 -0.42
N ALA A 133 -16.16 1.09 -0.36
CA ALA A 133 -17.50 1.38 0.14
C ALA A 133 -18.51 0.40 -0.48
N LYS A 134 -19.09 -0.47 0.34
CA LYS A 134 -19.97 -1.56 -0.12
C LYS A 134 -21.30 -0.97 -0.63
N GLY A 135 -21.52 -1.03 -1.94
CA GLY A 135 -22.86 -1.31 -2.46
C GLY A 135 -23.28 -2.70 -1.96
N ARG A 136 -24.46 -2.80 -1.33
CA ARG A 136 -25.03 -4.03 -0.77
C ARG A 136 -24.97 -5.18 -1.79
N GLN A 137 -24.26 -6.27 -1.46
CA GLN A 137 -24.57 -7.63 -1.94
C GLN A 137 -23.80 -8.70 -1.15
N GLY A 138 -24.55 -9.63 -0.53
CA GLY A 138 -24.19 -11.04 -0.35
C GLY A 138 -23.23 -11.42 0.79
N SER A 139 -23.73 -12.29 1.68
CA SER A 139 -22.95 -13.09 2.65
C SER A 139 -21.99 -14.05 1.93
N GLY A 140 -20.78 -13.57 1.65
CA GLY A 140 -19.67 -14.38 1.17
C GLY A 140 -18.39 -13.56 1.27
N PHE A 141 -17.26 -14.21 1.59
CA PHE A 141 -15.95 -13.54 1.70
C PHE A 141 -15.76 -12.52 0.58
N SER A 142 -15.39 -11.28 0.92
CA SER A 142 -15.24 -10.22 -0.07
C SER A 142 -14.15 -10.60 -1.09
N ARG A 143 -14.26 -10.10 -2.34
CA ARG A 143 -13.22 -10.33 -3.37
C ARG A 143 -11.80 -9.99 -2.85
N SER A 144 -11.70 -8.95 -2.04
CA SER A 144 -10.49 -8.49 -1.35
C SER A 144 -9.93 -9.50 -0.33
N GLN A 145 -10.79 -10.22 0.42
CA GLN A 145 -10.35 -11.27 1.35
C GLN A 145 -9.80 -12.53 0.66
N ARG A 146 -10.18 -12.79 -0.61
CA ARG A 146 -9.67 -13.93 -1.38
C ARG A 146 -8.29 -13.66 -1.98
N VAL A 147 -8.07 -12.46 -2.52
CA VAL A 147 -6.74 -12.00 -2.97
C VAL A 147 -5.73 -12.11 -1.82
N LEU A 148 -6.14 -11.69 -0.62
CA LEU A 148 -5.31 -11.79 0.58
C LEU A 148 -4.93 -13.24 0.96
N ARG A 149 -5.83 -14.21 0.80
CA ARG A 149 -5.52 -15.62 1.01
C ARG A 149 -4.51 -16.16 -0.01
N CYS A 150 -4.63 -15.75 -1.27
CA CYS A 150 -3.72 -16.19 -2.32
C CYS A 150 -2.32 -15.60 -2.17
N LEU A 151 -2.19 -14.31 -1.81
CA LEU A 151 -0.90 -13.73 -1.44
C LEU A 151 -0.31 -14.43 -0.22
N LYS A 152 -1.09 -14.69 0.83
CA LYS A 152 -0.63 -15.44 2.01
C LYS A 152 -0.19 -16.88 1.69
N ALA A 153 -0.82 -17.54 0.71
CA ALA A 153 -0.42 -18.87 0.24
C ALA A 153 0.88 -18.82 -0.57
N ALA A 154 1.03 -17.83 -1.47
CA ALA A 154 2.25 -17.57 -2.24
C ALA A 154 3.45 -17.19 -1.33
N LEU A 155 3.17 -16.62 -0.16
CA LEU A 155 4.16 -16.29 0.87
C LEU A 155 4.63 -17.52 1.67
N ARG A 156 3.77 -18.52 1.88
CA ARG A 156 4.05 -19.69 2.74
C ARG A 156 4.93 -20.75 2.08
N THR A 157 4.86 -20.91 0.76
CA THR A 157 5.61 -21.95 0.02
C THR A 157 7.12 -21.68 -0.09
N ARG A 158 7.62 -20.55 0.43
CA ARG A 158 9.06 -20.22 0.49
C ARG A 158 9.71 -20.39 1.87
N VAL A 159 8.94 -20.69 2.93
CA VAL A 159 9.51 -20.85 4.29
C VAL A 159 10.03 -22.29 4.51
N SER A 160 9.88 -23.17 3.53
CA SER A 160 10.14 -24.61 3.64
C SER A 160 11.35 -25.12 2.84
N ASN A 161 12.15 -24.23 2.23
CA ASN A 161 13.41 -24.56 1.56
C ASN A 161 14.51 -23.57 1.98
#